data_AF-A0A940LUR0-F1
#
_entry.id   AF-A0A940LUR0-F1
#
_cell.length_a   1.000
_cell.length_b   1.000
_cell.length_c   1.000
_cell.angle_alpha   90.00
_cell.angle_beta   90.00
_cell.angle_gamma   90.00
#
_symmetry.space_group_name_H-M   'P 1'
#
loop_
_entity.id
_entity.type
_entity.pdbx_description
1 polymer ?
#
loop_
_entity_poly.entity_id
_entity_poly.type
_entity_poly.pdbx_seq_one_letter_code
_entity_poly.pdbx_strand_id
1 'polypeptide(L)'
;MSGDDSEARVERFIARFEPGLADRVRAARARLRSRFPGAFELVYDNYNALAIGFASTPKTADVAISLAVYPRRVLLYFYYGASLADPHGPLEGEGRQGRYLCLKDVTQFDDPRVHELLVAAEAHGRSPTPEGAGGGAGHVIIKSVAARQRSRRPQGEAA
;
A
#
# COMPACT_ATOMS: atom_id res chain seq x y z
N MET A 1 -3.50 -19.52 -12.58
CA MET A 1 -3.09 -18.16 -13.01
C MET A 1 -1.67 -17.95 -12.52
N SER A 2 -0.70 -17.84 -13.44
CA SER A 2 0.70 -17.62 -13.08
C SER A 2 0.87 -16.29 -12.32
N GLY A 3 1.89 -16.19 -11.46
CA GLY A 3 2.24 -14.95 -10.75
C GLY A 3 2.47 -13.77 -11.71
N ASP A 4 2.99 -14.05 -12.91
CA ASP A 4 3.25 -13.04 -13.95
C ASP A 4 1.98 -12.34 -14.46
N ASP A 5 0.85 -13.05 -14.55
CA ASP A 5 -0.41 -12.45 -14.99
C ASP A 5 -0.98 -11.51 -13.91
N SER A 6 -0.75 -11.84 -12.63
CA SER A 6 -1.19 -10.99 -11.52
C SER A 6 -0.37 -9.70 -11.45
N GLU A 7 0.96 -9.77 -11.65
CA GLU A 7 1.82 -8.59 -11.73
C GLU A 7 1.43 -7.67 -12.89
N ALA A 8 1.28 -8.22 -14.09
CA ALA A 8 0.86 -7.47 -15.26
C ALA A 8 -0.51 -6.80 -15.05
N ARG A 9 -1.41 -7.45 -14.29
CA ARG A 9 -2.71 -6.89 -13.96
C ARG A 9 -2.62 -5.74 -12.95
N VAL A 10 -1.75 -5.83 -11.94
CA VAL A 10 -1.49 -4.70 -11.04
C VAL A 10 -0.92 -3.52 -11.80
N GLU A 11 0.03 -3.76 -12.70
CA GLU A 11 0.61 -2.70 -13.53
C GLU A 11 -0.46 -2.00 -14.38
N ARG A 12 -1.38 -2.76 -15.01
CA ARG A 12 -2.53 -2.18 -15.72
C ARG A 12 -3.41 -1.34 -14.81
N PHE A 13 -3.56 -1.69 -13.53
CA PHE A 13 -4.33 -0.89 -12.59
C PHE A 13 -3.66 0.43 -12.26
N ILE A 14 -2.33 0.42 -12.05
CA ILE A 14 -1.50 1.58 -11.75
C ILE A 14 -1.43 2.53 -12.95
N ALA A 15 -1.30 2.00 -14.17
CA ALA A 15 -1.20 2.79 -15.40
C ALA A 15 -2.45 3.65 -15.72
N ARG A 16 -3.60 3.38 -15.08
CA ARG A 16 -4.82 4.19 -15.24
C ARG A 16 -4.77 5.52 -14.48
N PHE A 17 -3.87 5.67 -13.52
CA PHE A 17 -3.67 6.94 -12.81
C PHE A 17 -2.86 7.94 -13.65
N GLU A 18 -2.76 9.18 -13.19
CA GLU A 18 -1.85 10.17 -13.80
C GLU A 18 -0.39 9.70 -13.71
N PRO A 19 0.47 9.94 -14.73
CA PRO A 19 1.82 9.37 -14.79
C PRO A 19 2.65 9.61 -13.52
N GLY A 20 2.71 10.85 -13.02
CA GLY A 20 3.46 11.17 -11.81
C GLY A 20 2.94 10.49 -10.55
N LEU A 21 1.62 10.22 -10.47
CA LEU A 21 1.06 9.45 -9.37
C LEU A 21 1.37 7.95 -9.54
N ALA A 22 1.25 7.42 -10.75
CA ALA A 22 1.58 6.04 -11.08
C ALA A 22 3.05 5.73 -10.74
N ASP A 23 3.98 6.61 -11.09
CA ASP A 23 5.40 6.47 -10.77
C ASP A 23 5.65 6.46 -9.26
N ARG A 24 4.98 7.34 -8.52
CA ARG A 24 5.03 7.34 -7.05
C ARG A 24 4.51 6.03 -6.46
N VAL A 25 3.43 5.48 -7.00
CA VAL A 25 2.88 4.18 -6.57
C VAL A 25 3.86 3.06 -6.86
N ARG A 26 4.47 3.00 -8.06
CA ARG A 26 5.48 1.98 -8.40
C ARG A 26 6.67 2.06 -7.47
N ALA A 27 7.19 3.26 -7.22
CA ALA A 27 8.32 3.48 -6.33
C ALA A 27 7.98 3.09 -4.88
N ALA A 28 6.83 3.52 -4.35
CA ALA A 28 6.38 3.15 -3.00
C ALA A 28 6.18 1.63 -2.87
N ARG A 29 5.58 0.99 -3.87
CA ARG A 29 5.41 -0.48 -3.92
C ARG A 29 6.75 -1.19 -3.91
N ALA A 30 7.74 -0.72 -4.66
CA ALA A 30 9.09 -1.27 -4.65
C ALA A 30 9.76 -1.13 -3.28
N ARG A 31 9.66 0.04 -2.62
CA ARG A 31 10.19 0.25 -1.26
C ARG A 31 9.58 -0.72 -0.25
N LEU A 32 8.26 -0.94 -0.31
CA LEU A 32 7.58 -1.89 0.56
C LEU A 32 7.98 -3.34 0.26
N ARG A 33 8.14 -3.74 -1.01
CA ARG A 33 8.66 -5.07 -1.38
C ARG A 33 10.05 -5.33 -0.84
N SER A 34 10.94 -4.33 -0.93
CA SER A 34 12.29 -4.43 -0.38
C SER A 34 12.28 -4.55 1.15
N ARG A 35 11.35 -3.86 1.83
CA ARG A 35 11.22 -3.91 3.29
C ARG A 35 10.57 -5.20 3.79
N PHE A 36 9.64 -5.74 3.01
CA PHE A 36 8.81 -6.91 3.33
C PHE A 36 9.03 -8.03 2.29
N PRO A 37 10.24 -8.64 2.23
CA PRO A 37 10.52 -9.67 1.26
C PRO A 37 9.55 -10.85 1.43
N GLY A 38 8.98 -11.33 0.33
CA GLY A 38 8.03 -12.45 0.32
C GLY A 38 6.61 -12.11 0.80
N ALA A 39 6.30 -10.87 1.21
CA ALA A 39 4.95 -10.49 1.60
C ALA A 39 3.91 -10.77 0.50
N PHE A 40 2.71 -11.14 0.92
CA PHE A 40 1.56 -11.25 0.05
C PHE A 40 1.02 -9.85 -0.26
N GLU A 41 0.86 -9.55 -1.54
CA GLU A 41 0.22 -8.34 -2.01
C GLU A 41 -1.23 -8.61 -2.36
N LEU A 42 -2.12 -8.23 -1.46
CA LEU A 42 -3.55 -8.40 -1.59
C LEU A 42 -4.14 -7.16 -2.26
N VAL A 43 -4.50 -7.30 -3.53
CA VAL A 43 -4.90 -6.16 -4.37
C VAL A 43 -6.40 -6.09 -4.55
N TYR A 44 -6.95 -4.91 -4.29
CA TYR A 44 -8.36 -4.59 -4.42
C TYR A 44 -8.53 -3.36 -5.32
N ASP A 45 -9.05 -3.57 -6.52
CA ASP A 45 -9.34 -2.48 -7.45
C ASP A 45 -10.78 -1.98 -7.24
N ASN A 46 -10.99 -1.33 -6.08
CA ASN A 46 -12.29 -0.94 -5.55
C ASN A 46 -12.88 0.26 -6.29
N TYR A 47 -14.16 0.58 -6.05
CA TYR A 47 -14.83 1.72 -6.69
C TYR A 47 -14.03 3.05 -6.52
N ASN A 48 -13.59 3.38 -5.30
CA ASN A 48 -12.96 4.67 -4.98
C ASN A 48 -11.43 4.69 -5.12
N ALA A 49 -10.76 3.57 -4.87
CA ALA A 49 -9.30 3.50 -4.79
C ALA A 49 -8.78 2.15 -5.27
N LEU A 50 -7.53 2.12 -5.70
CA LEU A 50 -6.75 0.89 -5.79
C LEU A 50 -6.05 0.69 -4.45
N ALA A 51 -6.34 -0.40 -3.76
CA ALA A 51 -5.67 -0.76 -2.51
C ALA A 51 -4.73 -1.95 -2.74
N ILE A 52 -3.50 -1.83 -2.25
CA ILE A 52 -2.47 -2.89 -2.28
C ILE A 52 -2.04 -3.13 -0.84
N GLY A 53 -2.55 -4.19 -0.22
CA GLY A 53 -2.22 -4.56 1.16
C GLY A 53 -1.06 -5.55 1.21
N PHE A 54 -0.14 -5.34 2.14
CA PHE A 54 1.00 -6.21 2.41
C PHE A 54 0.72 -7.03 3.68
N ALA A 55 0.74 -8.35 3.54
CA ALA A 55 0.38 -9.30 4.59
C ALA A 55 1.36 -10.48 4.63
N SER A 56 1.53 -11.07 5.82
CA SER A 56 2.32 -12.30 6.00
C SER A 56 1.62 -13.56 5.50
N THR A 57 0.31 -13.50 5.29
CA THR A 57 -0.48 -14.61 4.75
C THR A 57 -1.43 -14.10 3.65
N PRO A 58 -2.04 -15.00 2.84
CA PRO A 58 -3.07 -14.62 1.89
C PRO A 58 -4.36 -14.02 2.51
N LYS A 59 -4.46 -13.92 3.85
CA LYS A 59 -5.65 -13.44 4.55
C LYS A 59 -5.61 -11.92 4.71
N THR A 60 -6.73 -11.27 4.36
CA THR A 60 -6.89 -9.81 4.49
C THR A 60 -6.74 -9.32 5.93
N ALA A 61 -7.12 -10.14 6.91
CA ALA A 61 -6.96 -9.79 8.31
C ALA A 61 -5.49 -9.60 8.71
N ASP A 62 -4.55 -10.19 7.97
CA ASP A 62 -3.12 -10.11 8.27
C ASP A 62 -2.41 -8.98 7.51
N VAL A 63 -3.17 -8.10 6.84
CA VAL A 63 -2.63 -6.88 6.24
C VAL A 63 -2.24 -5.91 7.36
N ALA A 64 -0.96 -5.55 7.42
CA ALA A 64 -0.45 -4.58 8.38
C ALA A 64 -0.34 -3.17 7.77
N ILE A 65 0.13 -3.12 6.53
CA ILE A 65 0.40 -1.90 5.78
C ILE A 65 -0.26 -2.01 4.41
N SER A 66 -0.79 -0.91 3.90
CA SER A 66 -1.32 -0.87 2.53
C SER A 66 -1.06 0.46 1.83
N LEU A 67 -0.94 0.41 0.51
CA LEU A 67 -1.03 1.59 -0.33
C LEU A 67 -2.48 1.77 -0.76
N ALA A 68 -3.11 2.88 -0.37
CA ALA A 68 -4.42 3.28 -0.87
C ALA A 68 -4.25 4.40 -1.89
N VAL A 69 -4.44 4.07 -3.16
CA VAL A 69 -4.23 4.96 -4.30
C VAL A 69 -5.57 5.57 -4.73
N TYR A 70 -5.69 6.87 -4.53
CA TYR A 70 -6.80 7.71 -4.98
C TYR A 70 -6.37 8.57 -6.17
N PRO A 71 -7.29 9.14 -6.96
CA PRO A 71 -6.93 9.87 -8.18
C PRO A 71 -5.95 11.04 -8.02
N ARG A 72 -5.87 11.65 -6.83
CA ARG A 72 -4.98 12.79 -6.53
C ARG A 72 -3.91 12.50 -5.47
N ARG A 73 -3.95 11.35 -4.81
CA ARG A 73 -3.09 11.07 -3.64
C ARG A 73 -2.87 9.58 -3.42
N VAL A 74 -1.73 9.24 -2.85
CA VAL A 74 -1.42 7.91 -2.33
C VAL A 74 -1.31 8.00 -0.83
N LEU A 75 -1.98 7.10 -0.11
CA LEU A 75 -1.86 7.00 1.33
C LEU A 75 -1.06 5.75 1.67
N LEU A 76 -0.03 5.89 2.50
CA LEU A 76 0.59 4.79 3.22
C LEU A 76 -0.25 4.54 4.48
N TYR A 77 -1.08 3.51 4.42
CA TYR A 77 -2.07 3.22 5.46
C TYR A 77 -1.54 2.13 6.39
N PHE A 78 -1.57 2.43 7.69
CA PHE A 78 -1.21 1.52 8.78
C PHE A 78 -2.50 0.97 9.39
N TYR A 79 -2.73 -0.34 9.24
CA TYR A 79 -3.97 -0.99 9.64
C TYR A 79 -4.25 -0.87 11.15
N TYR A 80 -3.19 -0.91 11.96
CA TYR A 80 -3.23 -0.67 13.41
C TYR A 80 -2.64 0.68 13.83
N GLY A 81 -2.66 1.66 12.91
CA GLY A 81 -2.00 2.94 13.11
C GLY A 81 -2.44 3.71 14.37
N ALA A 82 -3.68 3.53 14.84
CA ALA A 82 -4.16 4.19 16.06
C ALA A 82 -3.49 3.68 17.35
N SER A 83 -2.89 2.49 17.30
CA SER A 83 -2.18 1.86 18.41
C SER A 83 -0.65 2.00 18.30
N LEU A 84 -0.14 2.61 17.22
CA LEU A 84 1.29 2.83 17.05
C LEU A 84 1.72 4.06 17.85
N ALA A 85 2.92 3.97 18.44
CA ALA A 85 3.56 5.14 19.00
C ALA A 85 3.85 6.12 17.85
N ASP A 86 3.26 7.30 17.93
CA ASP A 86 3.47 8.38 16.97
C ASP A 86 4.02 9.63 17.68
N PRO A 87 5.31 9.62 18.09
CA PRO A 87 5.89 10.70 18.87
C PRO A 87 6.03 12.00 18.08
N HIS A 88 6.01 11.93 16.75
CA HIS A 88 6.22 13.07 15.86
C HIS A 88 4.94 13.55 15.16
N GLY A 89 3.86 12.78 15.26
CA GLY A 89 2.54 13.13 14.73
C GLY A 89 2.41 13.22 13.21
N PRO A 90 3.15 12.51 12.34
CA PRO A 90 2.91 12.60 10.90
C PRO A 90 1.75 11.70 10.45
N LEU A 91 1.15 10.89 11.33
CA LEU A 91 -0.02 10.09 11.02
C LEU A 91 -1.30 10.93 11.05
N GLU A 92 -2.06 10.84 9.97
CA GLU A 92 -3.35 11.45 9.78
C GLU A 92 -4.50 10.43 9.91
N GLY A 93 -5.71 10.97 10.09
CA GLY A 93 -6.95 10.22 10.11
C GLY A 93 -7.51 9.98 11.51
N GLU A 94 -8.84 9.92 11.60
CA GLU A 94 -9.58 9.78 12.86
C GLU A 94 -10.29 8.43 12.97
N GLY A 95 -9.94 7.48 12.10
CA GLY A 95 -10.55 6.16 12.09
C GLY A 95 -10.36 5.43 13.43
N ARG A 96 -11.24 4.48 13.75
CA ARG A 96 -11.16 3.75 15.04
C ARG A 96 -9.88 2.92 15.19
N GLN A 97 -9.27 2.47 14.09
CA GLN A 97 -8.18 1.50 14.10
C GLN A 97 -6.97 1.94 13.28
N GLY A 98 -7.18 2.32 12.03
CA GLY A 98 -6.08 2.69 11.15
C GLY A 98 -5.77 4.18 11.18
N ARG A 99 -4.53 4.47 10.78
CA ARG A 99 -4.03 5.81 10.47
C ARG A 99 -3.29 5.76 9.14
N TYR A 100 -3.00 6.91 8.56
CA TYR A 100 -2.24 6.96 7.31
C TYR A 100 -1.28 8.13 7.26
N LEU A 101 -0.26 7.98 6.43
CA LEU A 101 0.60 9.07 6.01
C LEU A 101 0.30 9.37 4.53
N CYS A 102 0.02 10.63 4.19
CA CYS A 102 -0.09 11.02 2.79
C CYS A 102 1.30 11.01 2.13
N LEU A 103 1.50 10.14 1.15
CA LEU A 103 2.74 10.05 0.37
C LEU A 103 2.75 11.14 -0.72
N LYS A 104 3.35 12.27 -0.37
CA LYS A 104 3.67 13.38 -1.28
C LYS A 104 4.91 13.07 -2.12
N ASP A 105 5.87 12.35 -1.55
CA ASP A 105 7.11 11.95 -2.22
C ASP A 105 7.60 10.59 -1.71
N VAL A 106 8.31 9.83 -2.54
CA VAL A 106 8.84 8.51 -2.14
C VAL A 106 10.04 8.64 -1.18
N THR A 107 10.74 9.76 -1.19
CA THR A 107 11.81 10.08 -0.22
C THR A 107 11.31 10.15 1.21
N GLN A 108 9.99 10.25 1.44
CA GLN A 108 9.42 10.12 2.78
C GLN A 108 9.72 8.76 3.43
N PHE A 109 10.03 7.70 2.64
CA PHE A 109 10.50 6.43 3.19
C PHE A 109 11.91 6.51 3.78
N ASP A 110 12.68 7.55 3.46
CA ASP A 110 14.02 7.82 4.00
C ASP A 110 13.96 8.72 5.25
N ASP A 111 12.79 9.27 5.58
CA ASP A 111 12.57 10.02 6.81
C ASP A 111 12.62 9.06 8.02
N PRO A 112 13.51 9.31 9.01
CA PRO A 112 13.62 8.47 10.20
C PRO A 112 12.28 8.28 10.92
N ARG A 113 11.41 9.30 10.92
CA ARG A 113 10.09 9.25 11.57
C ARG A 113 9.16 8.26 10.88
N VAL A 114 9.23 8.16 9.56
CA VAL A 114 8.45 7.18 8.79
C VAL A 114 9.04 5.79 8.95
N HIS A 115 10.38 5.69 9.02
CA HIS A 115 11.05 4.42 9.31
C HIS A 115 10.64 3.86 10.68
N GLU A 116 10.60 4.70 11.72
CA GLU A 116 10.13 4.32 13.05
C GLU A 116 8.70 3.80 13.03
N LEU A 117 7.80 4.44 12.29
CA LEU A 117 6.42 3.98 12.12
C LEU A 117 6.34 2.61 11.41
N LEU A 118 7.16 2.37 10.39
CA LEU A 118 7.23 1.08 9.71
C LEU A 118 7.74 -0.02 10.65
N VAL A 119 8.79 0.26 11.44
CA VAL A 119 9.31 -0.65 12.46
C VAL A 119 8.26 -0.93 13.54
N ALA A 120 7.56 0.09 14.02
CA ALA A 120 6.49 -0.06 14.99
C ALA A 120 5.34 -0.92 14.44
N ALA A 121 4.96 -0.74 13.18
CA ALA A 121 3.93 -1.53 12.52
C ALA A 121 4.32 -3.01 12.38
N GLU A 122 5.60 -3.30 12.12
CA GLU A 122 6.13 -4.67 12.10
C GLU A 122 6.10 -5.33 13.46
N ALA A 123 6.51 -4.59 14.50
CA ALA A 123 6.58 -5.07 15.87
C ALA A 123 5.21 -5.28 16.51
N HIS A 124 4.14 -4.66 15.98
CA HIS A 124 2.77 -4.74 16.53
C HIS A 124 2.10 -6.13 16.34
N GLY A 125 2.86 -7.17 15.97
CA GLY A 125 2.42 -8.57 16.02
C GLY A 125 1.83 -9.13 14.73
N ARG A 126 1.85 -8.36 13.63
CA ARG A 126 1.46 -8.82 12.29
C ARG A 126 2.44 -8.28 11.24
N SER A 127 3.73 -8.58 11.41
CA SER A 127 4.71 -8.23 10.38
C SER A 127 4.23 -8.74 9.01
N PRO A 128 4.30 -7.92 7.94
CA PRO A 128 3.92 -8.36 6.60
C PRO A 128 4.80 -9.47 6.03
N THR A 129 5.96 -9.73 6.63
CA THR A 129 6.92 -10.75 6.17
C THR A 129 6.47 -12.14 6.63
N PRO A 130 6.23 -13.10 5.71
CA PRO A 130 5.88 -14.47 6.10
C PRO A 130 7.04 -15.15 6.84
N GLU A 131 6.71 -16.02 7.80
CA GLU A 131 7.70 -16.86 8.46
C GLU A 131 8.40 -17.78 7.45
N GLY A 132 9.74 -17.80 7.46
CA GLY A 132 10.52 -18.64 6.54
C GLY A 132 10.60 -18.12 5.10
N ALA A 133 10.20 -16.87 4.83
CA ALA A 133 10.36 -16.23 3.52
C ALA A 133 11.85 -16.02 3.17
N GLY A 134 12.49 -17.07 2.66
CA GLY A 134 13.82 -17.02 2.06
C GLY A 134 13.78 -16.37 0.68
N GLY A 135 13.81 -15.04 0.61
CA GLY A 135 14.16 -14.29 -0.61
C GLY A 135 13.27 -14.48 -1.84
N GLY A 136 12.04 -15.01 -1.69
CA GLY A 136 11.10 -15.22 -2.80
C GLY A 136 10.41 -13.93 -3.27
N ALA A 137 10.10 -13.85 -4.57
CA ALA A 137 9.26 -12.79 -5.12
C ALA A 137 7.89 -12.80 -4.42
N GLY A 138 7.46 -11.64 -3.91
CA GLY A 138 6.18 -11.50 -3.19
C GLY A 138 4.99 -12.04 -4.00
N HIS A 139 4.02 -12.64 -3.30
CA HIS A 139 2.89 -13.28 -3.94
C HIS A 139 1.75 -12.28 -4.17
N VAL A 140 1.53 -11.87 -5.42
CA VAL A 140 0.43 -10.97 -5.78
C VAL A 140 -0.87 -11.75 -5.93
N ILE A 141 -1.91 -11.32 -5.21
CA ILE A 141 -3.26 -11.90 -5.25
C ILE A 141 -4.26 -10.78 -5.53
N ILE A 142 -4.90 -10.81 -6.71
CA ILE A 142 -6.03 -9.93 -7.01
C ILE A 142 -7.26 -10.46 -6.29
N LYS A 143 -7.63 -9.82 -5.17
CA LYS A 143 -8.76 -10.23 -4.34
C LYS A 143 -10.09 -9.84 -4.94
N SER A 144 -10.18 -8.62 -5.49
CA SER A 144 -11.40 -8.16 -6.16
C SER A 144 -11.11 -7.03 -7.14
N VAL A 145 -12.00 -6.91 -8.12
CA VAL A 145 -12.07 -5.78 -9.05
C VAL A 145 -13.52 -5.34 -9.11
N ALA A 146 -13.79 -4.09 -8.74
CA ALA A 146 -15.13 -3.55 -8.80
C ALA A 146 -15.60 -3.45 -10.27
N ALA A 147 -16.84 -3.84 -10.54
CA ALA A 147 -17.44 -3.76 -11.89
C ALA A 147 -17.55 -2.31 -12.41
N ARG A 148 -17.60 -1.34 -11.49
CA ARG A 148 -17.56 0.10 -11.78
C ARG A 148 -16.52 0.76 -10.91
N GLN A 149 -15.83 1.76 -11.46
CA GLN A 149 -14.77 2.48 -10.78
C GLN A 149 -14.92 3.98 -11.04
N ARG A 150 -14.63 4.78 -10.02
CA ARG A 150 -14.49 6.22 -10.18
C ARG A 150 -13.27 6.50 -11.06
N SER A 151 -13.32 7.59 -11.83
CA SER A 151 -12.19 8.03 -12.65
C SER A 151 -10.90 8.04 -11.85
N ARG A 152 -9.87 7.33 -12.35
CA ARG A 152 -8.54 7.23 -11.72
C ARG A 152 -7.67 8.46 -12.00
N ARG A 153 -8.08 9.26 -12.97
CA ARG A 153 -7.51 10.58 -13.24
C ARG A 153 -8.46 11.64 -12.72
N PRO A 154 -7.95 12.73 -12.13
CA PRO A 154 -8.78 13.89 -11.86
C PRO A 154 -9.48 14.30 -13.15
N GLN A 155 -10.80 14.45 -13.12
CA GLN A 155 -11.45 15.24 -14.16
C GLN A 155 -10.95 16.67 -13.97
N GLY A 156 -10.54 17.31 -15.07
CA GLY A 156 -9.71 18.51 -15.08
C GLY A 156 -10.09 19.53 -14.00
N GLU A 157 -9.07 20.14 -13.42
CA GLU A 157 -9.22 21.53 -13.02
C GLU A 157 -9.48 22.28 -14.33
N ALA A 158 -10.70 22.78 -14.51
CA ALA A 158 -10.89 23.84 -15.47
C ALA A 158 -10.12 25.05 -14.94
N ALA A 159 -9.07 25.41 -15.68
CA ALA A 159 -8.22 26.60 -15.56
C ALA A 159 -7.30 26.68 -14.33
#